data_AF-A0AAN0RL23-F1
#
_entry.id   AF-A0AAN0RL23-F1
#
_cell.length_a   1.000
_cell.length_b   1.000
_cell.length_c   1.000
_cell.angle_alpha   90.00
_cell.angle_beta   90.00
_cell.angle_gamma   90.00
#
_symmetry.space_group_name_H-M   'P 1'
#
loop_
_entity.id
_entity.type
_entity.pdbx_description
1 polymer ?
#
loop_
_entity_poly.entity_id
_entity_poly.type
_entity_poly.pdbx_seq_one_letter_code
_entity_poly.pdbx_strand_id
1 'polypeptide(L)'
;MAVIAFETDGSFDHRFRNPVNETLGLIQFTPELAQRLGTSQEDLGKASFEQHLHYIGQLLEGRAQSNRAAPLSLADICIALIAPDHIDGTETTPVFTKDNTPKSYTRYTPLDIDEDGRITRSEIDQKLRAYWIDLADRADLVPDFFDLYLNGEKLPFFFFFEFHNGQAYIDPEDFAQLGLAVTPPLARLFDLDYVALDQIGGLSLHFSGDATRAYFTAQPQLFGSSAKRGAGGAPPVMAEPIPSMLLRYDITSQLSGTGALAAQASGLFEYSNAHLQAQANARIQADSEGGVELDLFGIQGRYHRPKQNALWRFGEQAGFSGPGLNGAGFTGVSYVSDFGFTPNHSHFNTLSFEGATGLPGDVEFYIGEAKIGETISVDRGEFRLEDIPSIDGNGTVSIVLTDKFGRKTTQSIPYFNMPGIYRKGAYEFQYGLGLMSRGRGIYRGLYASSVQRYGLTDRITASGSVAFWPGGALLGGGAQHAWREKTMGNATAAASTSASGLGLQVKANLSPATRPETFNWGAQLTFQNHAWRQVGQGPEDAPNFQAAIRGFLALDLTEKDTLSTSLMVQKKWDTGLVTAFSTQ
;
A
#
# COMPACT_ATOMS: atom_id res chain seq x y z
N MET A 1 20.69 29.46 20.19
CA MET A 1 21.22 30.45 19.21
C MET A 1 21.19 31.86 19.76
N ALA A 2 20.05 32.45 20.11
CA ALA A 2 20.00 33.81 20.68
C ALA A 2 20.98 34.08 21.84
N VAL A 3 21.10 33.14 22.79
CA VAL A 3 22.06 33.26 23.90
C VAL A 3 23.52 33.21 23.43
N ILE A 4 23.84 32.33 22.47
CA ILE A 4 25.18 32.23 21.88
C ILE A 4 25.53 33.51 21.12
N ALA A 5 24.58 34.06 20.37
CA ALA A 5 24.74 35.34 19.68
C ALA A 5 25.11 36.44 20.69
N PHE A 6 24.38 36.52 21.80
CA PHE A 6 24.67 37.49 22.86
C PHE A 6 26.05 37.29 23.50
N GLU A 7 26.44 36.04 23.82
CA GLU A 7 27.75 35.72 24.44
C GLU A 7 28.95 35.90 23.50
N THR A 8 28.72 35.91 22.19
CA THR A 8 29.76 36.03 21.15
C THR A 8 29.70 37.36 20.40
N ASP A 9 28.84 38.29 20.83
CA ASP A 9 28.54 39.56 20.14
C ASP A 9 28.20 39.36 18.64
N GLY A 10 27.41 38.33 18.36
CA GLY A 10 26.94 37.95 17.04
C GLY A 10 27.93 37.17 16.18
N SER A 11 29.16 36.92 16.63
CA SER A 11 30.17 36.24 15.80
C SER A 11 29.98 34.73 15.66
N PHE A 12 29.32 34.07 16.64
CA PHE A 12 29.20 32.60 16.73
C PHE A 12 30.54 31.85 16.63
N ASP A 13 31.66 32.54 16.83
CA ASP A 13 32.98 31.93 16.71
C ASP A 13 33.28 31.11 17.96
N HIS A 14 33.14 29.78 17.85
CA HIS A 14 33.47 28.82 18.90
C HIS A 14 34.97 28.85 19.29
N ARG A 15 35.81 29.57 18.54
CA ARG A 15 37.23 29.74 18.83
C ARG A 15 37.54 31.10 19.46
N PHE A 16 36.54 31.97 19.63
CA PHE A 16 36.74 33.27 20.23
C PHE A 16 37.22 33.11 21.67
N ARG A 17 38.42 33.63 21.95
CA ARG A 17 39.02 33.65 23.27
C ARG A 17 39.00 35.07 23.81
N ASN A 18 38.35 35.27 24.96
CA ASN A 18 38.38 36.56 25.64
C ASN A 18 39.70 36.70 26.41
N PRO A 19 40.60 37.62 26.02
CA PRO A 19 41.92 37.76 26.64
C PRO A 19 41.86 38.32 28.07
N VAL A 20 40.73 38.92 28.48
CA VAL A 20 40.58 39.54 29.81
C VAL A 20 40.20 38.51 30.87
N ASN A 21 39.38 37.51 30.49
CA ASN A 21 38.76 36.57 31.44
C ASN A 21 39.14 35.10 31.16
N GLU A 22 40.01 34.85 30.18
CA GLU A 22 40.45 33.52 29.72
C GLU A 22 39.31 32.57 29.34
N THR A 23 38.14 33.11 28.98
CA THR A 23 36.98 32.33 28.52
C THR A 23 37.08 32.03 27.02
N LEU A 24 36.50 30.92 26.61
CA LEU A 24 36.59 30.43 25.23
C LEU A 24 35.24 29.89 24.75
N GLY A 25 34.89 30.14 23.50
CA GLY A 25 33.83 29.43 22.79
C GLY A 25 32.42 30.02 22.89
N LEU A 26 31.44 29.25 22.43
CA LEU A 26 30.08 29.72 22.09
C LEU A 26 29.28 30.33 23.26
N ILE A 27 29.66 30.02 24.49
CA ILE A 27 29.06 30.58 25.70
C ILE A 27 30.12 31.15 26.65
N GLN A 28 31.32 31.44 26.13
CA GLN A 28 32.47 31.88 26.91
C GLN A 28 32.76 30.94 28.10
N PHE A 29 33.04 29.66 27.81
CA PHE A 29 33.32 28.64 28.82
C PHE A 29 34.49 29.08 29.73
N THR A 30 34.26 29.09 31.05
CA THR A 30 35.32 29.34 32.02
C THR A 30 36.21 28.10 32.20
N PRO A 31 37.45 28.23 32.68
CA PRO A 31 38.32 27.09 32.97
C PRO A 31 37.66 26.06 33.90
N GLU A 32 36.93 26.51 34.92
CA GLU A 32 36.22 25.64 35.86
C GLU A 32 35.04 24.91 35.19
N LEU A 33 34.32 25.59 34.30
CA LEU A 33 33.20 24.99 33.56
C LEU A 33 33.68 23.91 32.59
N ALA A 34 34.78 24.18 31.88
CA ALA A 34 35.43 23.22 31.00
C ALA A 34 35.82 21.95 31.76
N GLN A 35 36.47 22.10 32.92
CA GLN A 35 36.87 20.97 33.76
C GLN A 35 35.67 20.15 34.26
N ARG A 36 34.56 20.82 34.63
CA ARG A 36 33.32 20.14 35.05
C ARG A 36 32.66 19.33 33.94
N LEU A 37 32.83 19.74 32.68
CA LEU A 37 32.35 19.03 31.51
C LEU A 37 33.30 17.92 31.05
N GLY A 38 34.38 17.65 31.81
CA GLY A 38 35.36 16.63 31.48
C GLY A 38 36.29 17.01 30.32
N THR A 39 36.40 18.31 30.02
CA THR A 39 37.27 18.86 28.96
C THR A 39 38.25 19.89 29.53
N SER A 40 39.14 20.43 28.69
CA SER A 40 40.08 21.49 29.06
C SER A 40 39.92 22.71 28.16
N GLN A 41 40.49 23.85 28.54
CA GLN A 41 40.52 25.03 27.67
C GLN A 41 41.30 24.78 26.36
N GLU A 42 42.29 23.90 26.40
CA GLU A 42 43.04 23.51 25.20
C GLU A 42 42.20 22.60 24.29
N ASP A 43 41.48 21.64 24.86
CA ASP A 43 40.63 20.72 24.11
C ASP A 43 39.39 21.43 23.54
N LEU A 44 38.80 22.37 24.31
CA LEU A 44 37.74 23.25 23.80
C LEU A 44 38.20 24.10 22.61
N GLY A 45 39.47 24.52 22.58
CA GLY A 45 40.02 25.28 21.46
C GLY A 45 40.22 24.45 20.19
N LYS A 46 40.26 23.13 20.33
CA LYS A 46 40.35 22.15 19.24
C LYS A 46 39.00 21.52 18.90
N ALA A 47 38.00 21.74 19.74
CA ALA A 47 36.69 21.16 19.59
C ALA A 47 35.90 21.86 18.47
N SER A 48 35.14 21.09 17.71
CA SER A 48 34.30 21.64 16.65
C SER A 48 33.14 22.47 17.21
N PHE A 49 32.49 23.24 16.35
CA PHE A 49 31.29 23.99 16.69
C PHE A 49 30.19 23.07 17.26
N GLU A 50 29.98 21.90 16.66
CA GLU A 50 29.00 20.89 17.09
C GLU A 50 29.38 20.31 18.45
N GLN A 51 30.66 20.08 18.71
CA GLN A 51 31.12 19.63 20.03
C GLN A 51 30.85 20.69 21.10
N HIS A 52 31.01 21.98 20.79
CA HIS A 52 30.59 23.07 21.69
C HIS A 52 29.07 23.04 21.92
N LEU A 53 28.26 22.82 20.88
CA LEU A 53 26.82 22.66 21.04
C LEU A 53 26.46 21.42 21.88
N HIS A 54 27.20 20.32 21.75
CA HIS A 54 27.02 19.13 22.56
C HIS A 54 27.27 19.41 24.05
N TYR A 55 28.36 20.12 24.37
CA TYR A 55 28.64 20.55 25.74
C TYR A 55 27.55 21.49 26.28
N ILE A 56 27.05 22.41 25.45
CA ILE A 56 25.92 23.30 25.82
C ILE A 56 24.66 22.47 26.08
N GLY A 57 24.39 21.46 25.24
CA GLY A 57 23.28 20.52 25.41
C GLY A 57 23.36 19.79 26.75
N GLN A 58 24.52 19.22 27.09
CA GLN A 58 24.75 18.57 28.39
C GLN A 58 24.50 19.53 29.58
N LEU A 59 24.92 20.80 29.46
CA LEU A 59 24.65 21.81 30.47
C LEU A 59 23.15 22.08 30.63
N LEU A 60 22.41 22.18 29.52
CA LEU A 60 20.98 22.45 29.55
C LEU A 60 20.18 21.26 30.07
N GLU A 61 20.53 20.03 29.69
CA GLU A 61 19.91 18.82 30.23
C GLU A 61 20.12 18.70 31.74
N GLY A 62 21.34 18.96 32.22
CA GLY A 62 21.66 18.89 33.64
C GLY A 62 21.07 20.03 34.49
N ARG A 63 20.67 21.15 33.89
CA ARG A 63 20.28 22.38 34.63
C ARG A 63 18.85 22.84 34.40
N ALA A 64 18.24 22.48 33.28
CA ALA A 64 16.93 23.01 32.86
C ALA A 64 15.83 21.93 32.74
N GLN A 65 16.14 20.63 32.82
CA GLN A 65 15.18 19.55 32.55
C GLN A 65 14.51 18.87 33.76
N SER A 66 14.65 19.37 35.00
CA SER A 66 13.89 18.78 36.12
C SER A 66 12.45 19.30 36.20
N ASN A 67 11.46 18.47 35.83
CA ASN A 67 10.03 18.60 36.14
C ASN A 67 9.24 19.82 35.58
N ARG A 68 9.61 20.39 34.44
CA ARG A 68 8.83 21.48 33.81
C ARG A 68 7.82 20.97 32.77
N ALA A 69 6.57 21.43 32.86
CA ALA A 69 5.49 21.10 31.93
C ALA A 69 5.45 22.01 30.68
N ALA A 70 6.21 23.11 30.67
CA ALA A 70 6.27 24.09 29.59
C ALA A 70 7.67 24.09 28.93
N PRO A 71 7.77 24.39 27.62
CA PRO A 71 9.06 24.55 26.94
C PRO A 71 9.88 25.71 27.52
N LEU A 72 11.20 25.58 27.49
CA LEU A 72 12.14 26.58 28.04
C LEU A 72 12.03 27.92 27.31
N SER A 73 11.92 29.02 28.05
CA SER A 73 12.03 30.38 27.49
C SER A 73 13.48 30.75 27.13
N LEU A 74 13.69 31.88 26.45
CA LEU A 74 15.05 32.38 26.18
C LEU A 74 15.77 32.75 27.48
N ALA A 75 15.05 33.36 28.43
CA ALA A 75 15.58 33.59 29.77
C ALA A 75 15.93 32.30 30.50
N ASP A 76 15.15 31.22 30.38
CA ASP A 76 15.49 29.93 30.99
C ASP A 76 16.82 29.38 30.49
N ILE A 77 17.01 29.40 29.17
CA ILE A 77 18.24 28.91 28.53
C ILE A 77 19.42 29.80 28.97
N CYS A 78 19.25 31.12 28.98
CA CYS A 78 20.28 32.05 29.40
C CYS A 78 20.68 31.84 30.87
N ILE A 79 19.70 31.86 31.78
CA ILE A 79 19.91 31.69 33.22
C ILE A 79 20.51 30.31 33.52
N ALA A 80 20.09 29.24 32.84
CA ALA A 80 20.69 27.92 33.00
C ALA A 80 22.20 27.92 32.67
N LEU A 81 22.63 28.73 31.71
CA LEU A 81 24.03 28.81 31.30
C LEU A 81 24.84 29.71 32.22
N ILE A 82 24.34 30.91 32.53
CA ILE A 82 25.12 31.97 33.21
C ILE A 82 24.90 32.06 34.73
N ALA A 83 23.75 31.62 35.23
CA ALA A 83 23.35 31.74 36.64
C ALA A 83 22.38 30.60 37.06
N PRO A 84 22.81 29.32 37.01
CA PRO A 84 21.92 28.18 37.17
C PRO A 84 21.14 28.16 38.48
N ASP A 85 21.71 28.70 39.57
CA ASP A 85 21.06 28.76 40.88
C ASP A 85 19.81 29.65 40.91
N HIS A 86 19.59 30.47 39.88
CA HIS A 86 18.45 31.39 39.76
C HIS A 86 17.37 30.89 38.78
N ILE A 87 17.51 29.67 38.25
CA ILE A 87 16.62 29.16 37.18
C ILE A 87 15.15 29.08 37.59
N ASP A 88 14.87 28.82 38.87
CA ASP A 88 13.53 28.73 39.45
C ASP A 88 13.04 30.05 40.08
N GLY A 89 13.75 31.16 39.85
CA GLY A 89 13.34 32.50 40.29
C GLY A 89 12.09 33.01 39.55
N THR A 90 11.34 33.90 40.20
CA THR A 90 10.19 34.58 39.58
C THR A 90 10.66 35.68 38.60
N GLU A 91 9.78 36.15 37.73
CA GLU A 91 10.08 37.17 36.71
C GLU A 91 10.73 38.46 37.27
N THR A 92 10.40 38.82 38.51
CA THR A 92 10.91 40.03 39.18
C THR A 92 12.07 39.76 40.14
N THR A 93 12.50 38.51 40.29
CA THR A 93 13.64 38.18 41.14
C THR A 93 14.93 38.61 40.45
N PRO A 94 15.80 39.41 41.10
CA PRO A 94 17.09 39.79 40.53
C PRO A 94 18.01 38.58 40.38
N VAL A 95 18.54 38.37 39.17
CA VAL A 95 19.56 37.35 38.85
C VAL A 95 20.96 37.89 39.18
N PHE A 96 21.21 39.15 38.86
CA PHE A 96 22.44 39.86 39.24
C PHE A 96 22.11 41.23 39.81
N THR A 97 22.85 41.66 40.84
CA THR A 97 22.75 43.02 41.37
C THR A 97 24.12 43.67 41.46
N LYS A 98 24.15 45.00 41.35
CA LYS A 98 25.36 45.81 41.48
C LYS A 98 26.03 45.66 42.84
N ASP A 99 25.24 45.45 43.89
CA ASP A 99 25.72 45.39 45.28
C ASP A 99 26.19 43.99 45.70
N ASN A 100 25.47 42.93 45.31
CA ASN A 100 25.78 41.57 45.76
C ASN A 100 26.64 40.78 44.77
N THR A 101 26.54 41.05 43.48
CA THR A 101 27.26 40.34 42.42
C THR A 101 27.96 41.31 41.44
N PRO A 102 28.85 42.20 41.92
CA PRO A 102 29.37 43.31 41.11
C PRO A 102 30.10 42.85 39.85
N LYS A 103 30.88 41.75 39.91
CA LYS A 103 31.62 41.23 38.73
C LYS A 103 30.69 40.69 37.64
N SER A 104 29.69 39.88 38.01
CA SER A 104 28.71 39.35 37.06
C SER A 104 27.80 40.44 36.53
N TYR A 105 27.39 41.39 37.39
CA TYR A 105 26.62 42.56 36.98
C TYR A 105 27.38 43.41 35.96
N THR A 106 28.68 43.68 36.14
CA THR A 106 29.49 44.42 35.14
C THR A 106 29.55 43.72 33.78
N ARG A 107 29.63 42.39 33.75
CA ARG A 107 29.63 41.62 32.49
C ARG A 107 28.29 41.68 31.77
N TYR A 108 27.21 41.60 32.54
CA TYR A 108 25.84 41.52 32.02
C TYR A 108 25.07 42.83 32.09
N THR A 109 25.74 43.96 32.36
CA THR A 109 25.12 45.30 32.44
C THR A 109 24.23 45.63 31.23
N PRO A 110 24.54 45.22 29.98
CA PRO A 110 23.65 45.45 28.84
C PRO A 110 22.24 44.84 28.96
N LEU A 111 22.03 43.90 29.90
CA LEU A 111 20.75 43.26 30.18
C LEU A 111 19.88 44.04 31.18
N ASP A 112 20.42 45.03 31.90
CA ASP A 112 19.67 45.93 32.80
C ASP A 112 18.97 47.01 31.95
N ILE A 113 17.64 46.94 31.82
CA ILE A 113 16.88 47.77 30.89
C ILE A 113 16.48 49.09 31.55
N ASP A 114 16.10 49.06 32.82
CA ASP A 114 15.64 50.23 33.56
C ASP A 114 16.75 50.96 34.35
N GLU A 115 17.97 50.43 34.31
CA GLU A 115 19.18 50.96 34.94
C GLU A 115 19.05 51.08 36.48
N ASP A 116 18.19 50.26 37.11
CA ASP A 116 17.96 50.29 38.56
C ASP A 116 19.08 49.61 39.38
N GLY A 117 20.04 48.99 38.72
CA GLY A 117 21.14 48.25 39.36
C GLY A 117 20.85 46.77 39.60
N ARG A 118 19.75 46.23 39.05
CA ARG A 118 19.32 44.84 39.16
C ARG A 118 18.95 44.30 37.79
N ILE A 119 19.51 43.15 37.43
CA ILE A 119 19.14 42.43 36.21
C ILE A 119 18.13 41.37 36.59
N THR A 120 16.90 41.50 36.13
CA THR A 120 15.80 40.57 36.38
C THR A 120 15.60 39.59 35.23
N ARG A 121 14.87 38.51 35.49
CA ARG A 121 14.54 37.49 34.49
C ARG A 121 13.73 38.06 33.32
N SER A 122 12.77 38.95 33.59
CA SER A 122 11.96 39.61 32.55
C SER A 122 12.83 40.44 31.61
N GLU A 123 13.83 41.14 32.14
CA GLU A 123 14.73 41.96 31.33
C GLU A 123 15.66 41.12 30.47
N ILE A 124 16.17 40.00 31.00
CA ILE A 124 16.93 39.02 30.22
C ILE A 124 16.10 38.51 29.04
N ASP A 125 14.84 38.11 29.27
CA ASP A 125 13.98 37.61 28.20
C ASP A 125 13.72 38.70 27.14
N GLN A 126 13.39 39.92 27.59
CA GLN A 126 13.09 41.04 26.70
C GLN A 126 14.31 41.46 25.87
N LYS A 127 15.49 41.58 26.49
CA LYS A 127 16.72 41.99 25.79
C LYS A 127 17.19 40.94 24.80
N LEU A 128 17.16 39.66 25.16
CA LEU A 128 17.54 38.58 24.25
C LEU A 128 16.58 38.44 23.08
N ARG A 129 15.27 38.66 23.29
CA ARG A 129 14.29 38.71 22.18
C ARG A 129 14.57 39.88 21.24
N ALA A 130 14.78 41.08 21.78
CA ALA A 130 15.07 42.26 20.98
C ALA A 130 16.39 42.11 20.21
N TYR A 131 17.42 41.57 20.86
CA TYR A 131 18.71 41.28 20.23
C TYR A 131 18.60 40.22 19.14
N TRP A 132 17.81 39.17 19.35
CA TRP A 132 17.58 38.14 18.33
C TRP A 132 16.82 38.68 17.11
N ILE A 133 15.84 39.58 17.32
CA ILE A 133 15.12 40.23 16.22
C ILE A 133 16.06 41.12 15.41
N ASP A 134 16.88 41.96 16.07
CA ASP A 134 17.86 42.82 15.42
C ASP A 134 18.92 41.99 14.64
N LEU A 135 19.36 40.87 15.22
CA LEU A 135 20.34 39.98 14.59
C LEU A 135 19.74 39.16 13.43
N ALA A 136 18.45 38.81 13.49
CA ALA A 136 17.76 38.12 12.40
C ALA A 136 17.59 39.02 11.15
N ASP A 137 17.57 40.34 11.34
CA ASP A 137 17.54 41.31 10.24
C ASP A 137 18.95 41.58 9.64
N ARG A 138 20.01 41.04 10.28
CA ARG A 138 21.40 41.15 9.82
C ARG A 138 21.81 39.91 9.02
N ALA A 139 21.84 40.05 7.70
CA ALA A 139 22.18 38.97 6.75
C ALA A 139 23.64 38.45 6.83
N ASP A 140 24.49 39.07 7.65
CA ASP A 140 25.92 38.80 7.77
C ASP A 140 26.32 37.92 8.98
N LEU A 141 25.41 37.62 9.92
CA LEU A 141 25.80 37.13 11.26
C LEU A 141 24.98 35.95 11.82
N VAL A 142 24.07 35.34 11.06
CA VAL A 142 23.37 34.12 11.52
C VAL A 142 24.16 32.91 11.03
N PRO A 143 24.50 31.91 11.88
CA PRO A 143 25.11 30.68 11.40
C PRO A 143 24.22 30.08 10.32
N ASP A 144 24.81 29.80 9.15
CA ASP A 144 24.09 29.39 7.95
C ASP A 144 23.52 27.96 8.09
N PHE A 145 22.49 27.80 8.91
CA PHE A 145 21.69 26.59 8.95
C PHE A 145 20.81 26.56 7.71
N PHE A 146 21.24 25.79 6.71
CA PHE A 146 20.49 25.66 5.47
C PHE A 146 19.44 24.56 5.57
N ASP A 147 18.23 24.87 5.11
CA ASP A 147 17.27 23.85 4.69
C ASP A 147 17.90 23.06 3.53
N LEU A 148 18.06 21.76 3.71
CA LEU A 148 18.79 20.92 2.76
C LEU A 148 17.86 20.27 1.74
N TYR A 149 18.26 20.31 0.47
CA TYR A 149 17.58 19.62 -0.62
C TYR A 149 18.56 18.74 -1.37
N LEU A 150 18.25 17.46 -1.57
CA LEU A 150 19.01 16.54 -2.41
C LEU A 150 18.17 16.13 -3.61
N ASN A 151 18.62 16.47 -4.82
CA ASN A 151 17.90 16.20 -6.07
C ASN A 151 16.43 16.70 -6.05
N GLY A 152 16.18 17.80 -5.34
CA GLY A 152 14.85 18.42 -5.20
C GLY A 152 14.02 17.93 -4.01
N GLU A 153 14.45 16.90 -3.28
CA GLU A 153 13.79 16.41 -2.07
C GLU A 153 14.35 17.10 -0.82
N LYS A 154 13.47 17.61 0.05
CA LYS A 154 13.88 18.23 1.32
C LYS A 154 14.34 17.14 2.31
N LEU A 155 15.55 17.27 2.84
CA LEU A 155 16.06 16.39 3.88
C LEU A 155 15.58 16.87 5.27
N PRO A 156 15.36 15.95 6.23
CA PRO A 156 14.90 16.30 7.59
C PRO A 156 16.04 16.72 8.53
N PHE A 157 17.20 17.08 7.98
CA PHE A 157 18.41 17.42 8.72
C PHE A 157 18.90 18.81 8.30
N PHE A 158 19.75 19.42 9.12
CA PHE A 158 20.45 20.66 8.82
C PHE A 158 21.95 20.37 8.90
N PHE A 159 22.73 20.91 7.97
CA PHE A 159 24.19 20.80 8.00
C PHE A 159 24.81 22.15 8.29
N PHE A 160 25.93 22.11 9.00
CA PHE A 160 26.81 23.25 9.13
C PHE A 160 27.79 23.25 7.95
N PHE A 161 27.99 24.42 7.34
CA PHE A 161 28.95 24.60 6.25
C PHE A 161 30.09 25.49 6.70
N GLU A 162 31.31 25.02 6.52
CA GLU A 162 32.51 25.84 6.70
C GLU A 162 33.01 26.33 5.34
N PHE A 163 33.21 27.63 5.21
CA PHE A 163 33.61 28.25 3.95
C PHE A 163 35.08 28.69 3.98
N HIS A 164 35.90 28.10 3.11
CA HIS A 164 37.30 28.52 2.90
C HIS A 164 37.57 28.83 1.44
N ASN A 165 38.05 30.05 1.16
CA ASN A 165 38.35 30.52 -0.21
C ASN A 165 37.17 30.33 -1.19
N GLY A 166 35.93 30.46 -0.70
CA GLY A 166 34.72 30.28 -1.50
C GLY A 166 34.32 28.83 -1.76
N GLN A 167 35.02 27.86 -1.18
CA GLN A 167 34.66 26.44 -1.20
C GLN A 167 33.93 26.07 0.08
N ALA A 168 32.93 25.20 -0.06
CA ALA A 168 32.11 24.73 1.05
C ALA A 168 32.56 23.36 1.53
N TYR A 169 32.70 23.24 2.84
CA TYR A 169 33.14 22.05 3.55
C TYR A 169 32.08 21.64 4.57
N ILE A 170 31.89 20.34 4.77
CA ILE A 170 30.97 19.79 5.78
C ILE A 170 31.64 18.66 6.56
N ASP A 171 31.09 18.32 7.72
CA ASP A 171 31.56 17.21 8.53
C ASP A 171 31.36 15.84 7.81
N PRO A 172 32.28 14.87 7.94
CA PRO A 172 32.13 13.54 7.36
C PRO A 172 30.86 12.78 7.80
N GLU A 173 30.38 12.98 9.02
CA GLU A 173 29.13 12.38 9.51
C GLU A 173 27.91 12.98 8.82
N ASP A 174 27.90 14.30 8.59
CA ASP A 174 26.85 14.97 7.81
C ASP A 174 26.87 14.52 6.35
N PHE A 175 28.05 14.37 5.75
CA PHE A 175 28.17 13.84 4.40
C PHE A 175 27.60 12.42 4.27
N ALA A 176 27.80 11.55 5.28
CA ALA A 176 27.24 10.20 5.27
C ALA A 176 25.70 10.18 5.25
N GLN A 177 25.06 11.21 5.80
CA GLN A 177 23.59 11.35 5.80
C GLN A 177 23.01 11.64 4.40
N LEU A 178 23.82 12.09 3.43
CA LEU A 178 23.38 12.26 2.04
C LEU A 178 23.13 10.92 1.30
N GLY A 179 23.56 9.80 1.87
CA GLY A 179 23.32 8.47 1.29
C GLY A 179 24.09 8.18 -0.01
N LEU A 180 25.14 8.96 -0.29
CA LEU A 180 26.01 8.79 -1.46
C LEU A 180 26.99 7.63 -1.20
N ALA A 181 27.14 6.73 -2.17
CA ALA A 181 28.03 5.58 -2.10
C ALA A 181 29.42 5.91 -2.68
N VAL A 182 29.99 7.03 -2.24
CA VAL A 182 31.33 7.48 -2.64
C VAL A 182 32.20 7.73 -1.42
N THR A 183 33.49 7.48 -1.55
CA THR A 183 34.48 7.85 -0.53
C THR A 183 34.74 9.36 -0.64
N PRO A 184 34.38 10.18 0.36
CA PRO A 184 34.54 11.62 0.26
C PRO A 184 36.03 12.02 0.27
N PRO A 185 36.44 13.02 -0.51
CA PRO A 185 37.75 13.63 -0.39
C PRO A 185 37.81 14.41 0.93
N LEU A 186 38.68 13.96 1.83
CA LEU A 186 38.92 14.63 3.10
C LEU A 186 39.97 15.73 2.91
N ALA A 187 39.63 16.94 3.33
CA ALA A 187 40.52 18.07 3.47
C ALA A 187 40.74 18.34 4.95
N ARG A 188 42.00 18.43 5.35
CA ARG A 188 42.33 18.74 6.73
C ARG A 188 42.32 20.25 6.92
N LEU A 189 41.32 20.74 7.65
CA LEU A 189 41.14 22.15 7.99
C LEU A 189 41.22 22.26 9.52
N PHE A 190 42.13 23.10 10.02
CA PHE A 190 42.31 23.34 11.46
C PHE A 190 42.47 22.06 12.31
N ASP A 191 43.28 21.12 11.82
CA ASP A 191 43.52 19.80 12.44
C ASP A 191 42.34 18.83 12.50
N LEU A 192 41.17 19.20 11.97
CA LEU A 192 39.99 18.37 11.79
C LEU A 192 39.81 17.95 10.32
N ASP A 193 39.14 16.82 10.09
CA ASP A 193 38.88 16.30 8.75
C ASP A 193 37.49 16.77 8.29
N TYR A 194 37.45 17.48 7.16
CA TYR A 194 36.21 17.92 6.51
C TYR A 194 36.08 17.34 5.12
N VAL A 195 34.86 17.21 4.63
CA VAL A 195 34.58 16.80 3.25
C VAL A 195 34.58 18.00 2.32
N ALA A 196 35.48 17.99 1.34
CA ALA A 196 35.53 19.00 0.28
C ALA A 196 34.49 18.69 -0.80
N LEU A 197 33.33 19.35 -0.74
CA LEU A 197 32.18 19.03 -1.60
C LEU A 197 32.42 19.30 -3.09
N ASP A 198 33.27 20.29 -3.40
CA ASP A 198 33.62 20.68 -4.78
C ASP A 198 34.53 19.67 -5.50
N GLN A 199 35.20 18.80 -4.76
CA GLN A 199 36.09 17.77 -5.29
C GLN A 199 35.34 16.46 -5.64
N ILE A 200 34.05 16.38 -5.36
CA ILE A 200 33.22 15.21 -5.65
C ILE A 200 32.62 15.35 -7.05
N GLY A 201 33.24 14.70 -8.03
CA GLY A 201 32.75 14.70 -9.41
C GLY A 201 31.31 14.20 -9.52
N GLY A 202 30.41 15.00 -10.09
CA GLY A 202 28.98 14.66 -10.25
C GLY A 202 28.09 15.09 -9.09
N LEU A 203 28.67 15.72 -8.05
CA LEU A 203 27.94 16.42 -6.99
C LEU A 203 28.10 17.92 -7.21
N SER A 204 27.01 18.66 -7.21
CA SER A 204 27.04 20.14 -7.23
C SER A 204 26.21 20.70 -6.08
N LEU A 205 26.73 21.73 -5.45
CA LEU A 205 26.09 22.45 -4.36
C LEU A 205 25.74 23.87 -4.83
N HIS A 206 24.51 24.28 -4.58
CA HIS A 206 24.04 25.64 -4.84
C HIS A 206 23.28 26.18 -3.64
N PHE A 207 23.60 27.40 -3.22
CA PHE A 207 22.88 28.09 -2.15
C PHE A 207 21.86 29.05 -2.73
N SER A 208 20.69 29.17 -2.08
CA SER A 208 19.71 30.19 -2.45
C SER A 208 20.27 31.61 -2.19
N GLY A 209 19.78 32.60 -2.95
CA GLY A 209 20.28 33.98 -2.85
C GLY A 209 19.99 34.68 -1.52
N ASP A 210 19.11 34.12 -0.69
CA ASP A 210 18.83 34.53 0.69
C ASP A 210 19.65 33.75 1.73
N ALA A 211 20.56 32.86 1.29
CA ALA A 211 21.41 32.02 2.13
C ALA A 211 20.65 31.15 3.16
N THR A 212 19.40 30.75 2.87
CA THR A 212 18.60 29.91 3.77
C THR A 212 18.47 28.45 3.32
N ARG A 213 18.79 28.14 2.05
CA ARG A 213 18.68 26.79 1.49
C ARG A 213 19.94 26.35 0.76
N ALA A 214 20.27 25.07 0.91
CA ALA A 214 21.37 24.41 0.22
C ALA A 214 20.80 23.28 -0.67
N TYR A 215 21.07 23.37 -1.96
CA TYR A 215 20.63 22.42 -2.98
C TYR A 215 21.81 21.56 -3.44
N PHE A 216 21.82 20.31 -3.01
CA PHE A 216 22.68 19.27 -3.57
C PHE A 216 22.03 18.66 -4.80
N THR A 217 22.76 18.65 -5.91
CA THR A 217 22.41 17.87 -7.10
C THR A 217 23.47 16.81 -7.31
N ALA A 218 23.09 15.54 -7.15
CA ALA A 218 23.97 14.39 -7.23
C ALA A 218 23.56 13.53 -8.44
N GLN A 219 24.52 13.22 -9.31
CA GLN A 219 24.29 12.31 -10.43
C GLN A 219 23.93 10.89 -9.96
N PRO A 220 23.10 10.13 -10.71
CA PRO A 220 22.63 8.81 -10.30
C PRO A 220 23.75 7.81 -9.94
N GLN A 221 24.93 7.93 -10.56
CA GLN A 221 26.07 7.04 -10.32
C GLN A 221 26.72 7.23 -8.94
N LEU A 222 26.47 8.36 -8.28
CA LEU A 222 26.96 8.62 -6.92
C LEU A 222 26.16 7.85 -5.86
N PHE A 223 24.96 7.39 -6.21
CA PHE A 223 24.15 6.54 -5.34
C PHE A 223 24.54 5.07 -5.51
N GLY A 224 24.55 4.33 -4.40
CA GLY A 224 24.78 2.89 -4.44
C GLY A 224 23.68 2.17 -5.22
N SER A 225 23.96 0.93 -5.63
CA SER A 225 22.96 0.08 -6.30
C SER A 225 21.77 -0.21 -5.38
N SER A 226 20.70 0.58 -5.48
CA SER A 226 19.47 0.38 -4.70
C SER A 226 18.47 -0.48 -5.47
N ALA A 227 18.81 -1.76 -5.67
CA ALA A 227 17.81 -2.74 -6.10
C ALA A 227 16.94 -3.14 -4.90
N LYS A 228 15.99 -2.29 -4.49
CA LYS A 228 14.81 -2.79 -3.75
C LYS A 228 13.87 -3.43 -4.76
N ARG A 229 14.18 -4.67 -5.13
CA ARG A 229 13.18 -5.60 -5.67
C ARG A 229 12.08 -5.68 -4.62
N GLY A 230 10.89 -5.12 -4.90
CA GLY A 230 9.76 -4.93 -3.97
C GLY A 230 9.73 -5.93 -2.81
N ALA A 231 10.51 -5.63 -1.77
CA ALA A 231 10.47 -6.38 -0.55
C ALA A 231 9.25 -5.79 0.12
N GLY A 232 8.16 -6.55 0.10
CA GLY A 232 6.96 -6.24 0.86
C GLY A 232 7.42 -5.74 2.22
N GLY A 233 7.22 -4.44 2.46
CA GLY A 233 7.32 -3.91 3.81
C GLY A 233 6.46 -4.79 4.71
N ALA A 234 6.79 -4.84 6.00
CA ALA A 234 5.86 -5.41 6.97
C ALA A 234 4.46 -4.89 6.63
N PRO A 235 3.43 -5.78 6.53
CA PRO A 235 2.09 -5.35 6.19
C PRO A 235 1.76 -4.11 7.05
N PRO A 236 1.18 -3.05 6.47
CA PRO A 236 0.80 -1.89 7.26
C PRO A 236 0.02 -2.38 8.48
N VAL A 237 0.25 -1.74 9.63
CA VAL A 237 -0.53 -2.06 10.82
C VAL A 237 -1.98 -1.79 10.45
N MET A 238 -2.74 -2.88 10.28
CA MET A 238 -4.14 -2.81 9.90
C MET A 238 -4.85 -2.05 11.01
N ALA A 239 -5.54 -0.96 10.65
CA ALA A 239 -6.40 -0.26 11.59
C ALA A 239 -7.40 -1.25 12.20
N GLU A 240 -7.69 -1.13 13.49
CA GLU A 240 -8.66 -1.99 14.15
C GLU A 240 -10.02 -1.83 13.45
N PRO A 241 -10.61 -2.91 12.90
CA PRO A 241 -11.87 -2.81 12.20
C PRO A 241 -12.96 -2.37 13.18
N ILE A 242 -13.54 -1.21 12.93
CA ILE A 242 -14.64 -0.66 13.73
C ILE A 242 -15.89 -1.52 13.46
N PRO A 243 -16.60 -1.99 14.50
CA PRO A 243 -17.88 -2.65 14.32
C PRO A 243 -18.85 -1.76 13.55
N SER A 244 -19.35 -2.24 12.42
CA SER A 244 -20.23 -1.48 11.54
C SER A 244 -21.46 -2.30 11.13
N MET A 245 -22.54 -1.59 10.88
CA MET A 245 -23.76 -2.11 10.27
C MET A 245 -24.12 -1.19 9.11
N LEU A 246 -24.42 -1.78 7.95
CA LEU A 246 -24.84 -1.06 6.76
C LEU A 246 -26.14 -1.68 6.24
N LEU A 247 -27.09 -0.81 5.89
CA LEU A 247 -28.30 -1.19 5.17
C LEU A 247 -28.30 -0.44 3.85
N ARG A 248 -28.18 -1.18 2.75
CA ARG A 248 -28.41 -0.65 1.40
C ARG A 248 -29.81 -1.06 0.97
N TYR A 249 -30.55 -0.17 0.32
CA TYR A 249 -31.88 -0.47 -0.17
C TYR A 249 -32.10 0.18 -1.53
N ASP A 250 -32.85 -0.51 -2.38
CA ASP A 250 -33.24 -0.05 -3.70
C ASP A 250 -34.73 -0.30 -3.90
N ILE A 251 -35.45 0.71 -4.39
CA ILE A 251 -36.88 0.63 -4.67
C ILE A 251 -37.10 1.11 -6.11
N THR A 252 -37.74 0.27 -6.91
CA THR A 252 -38.01 0.53 -8.33
C THR A 252 -39.48 0.24 -8.62
N SER A 253 -40.14 1.12 -9.38
CA SER A 253 -41.51 0.89 -9.85
C SER A 253 -41.59 1.15 -11.35
N GLN A 254 -42.44 0.37 -12.03
CA GLN A 254 -42.64 0.43 -13.47
C GLN A 254 -44.15 0.48 -13.76
N LEU A 255 -44.59 1.53 -14.45
CA LEU A 255 -45.96 1.67 -14.93
C LEU A 255 -45.99 1.44 -16.44
N SER A 256 -46.73 0.42 -16.87
CA SER A 256 -46.94 0.11 -18.29
C SER A 256 -47.96 1.06 -18.92
N GLY A 257 -47.92 1.20 -20.25
CA GLY A 257 -48.88 2.03 -21.00
C GLY A 257 -50.34 1.55 -20.92
N THR A 258 -50.59 0.32 -20.46
CA THR A 258 -51.91 -0.24 -20.17
C THR A 258 -52.39 0.04 -18.74
N GLY A 259 -51.59 0.76 -17.93
CA GLY A 259 -51.90 1.10 -16.54
C GLY A 259 -51.50 0.04 -15.51
N ALA A 260 -50.84 -1.04 -15.94
CA ALA A 260 -50.36 -2.09 -15.04
C ALA A 260 -49.08 -1.64 -14.32
N LEU A 261 -49.05 -1.78 -12.99
CA LEU A 261 -47.96 -1.36 -12.11
C LEU A 261 -47.19 -2.58 -11.60
N ALA A 262 -45.87 -2.60 -11.82
CA ALA A 262 -44.95 -3.51 -11.14
C ALA A 262 -44.07 -2.72 -10.19
N ALA A 263 -43.71 -3.31 -9.05
CA ALA A 263 -42.81 -2.69 -8.07
C ALA A 263 -41.84 -3.72 -7.50
N GLN A 264 -40.62 -3.29 -7.23
CA GLN A 264 -39.59 -4.09 -6.59
C GLN A 264 -38.93 -3.27 -5.49
N ALA A 265 -38.70 -3.89 -4.35
CA ALA A 265 -37.84 -3.37 -3.30
C ALA A 265 -36.78 -4.42 -2.98
N SER A 266 -35.54 -4.01 -2.77
CA SER A 266 -34.48 -4.89 -2.30
C SER A 266 -33.68 -4.23 -1.19
N GLY A 267 -33.10 -5.06 -0.32
CA GLY A 267 -32.27 -4.63 0.79
C GLY A 267 -31.11 -5.57 1.00
N LEU A 268 -29.92 -5.01 1.21
CA LEU A 268 -28.72 -5.71 1.65
C LEU A 268 -28.38 -5.21 3.06
N PHE A 269 -28.40 -6.13 4.02
CA PHE A 269 -27.90 -5.89 5.37
C PHE A 269 -26.48 -6.45 5.48
N GLU A 270 -25.55 -5.64 5.95
CA GLU A 270 -24.16 -6.03 6.21
C GLU A 270 -23.81 -5.71 7.67
N TYR A 271 -23.12 -6.63 8.32
CA TYR A 271 -22.50 -6.46 9.63
C TYR A 271 -21.02 -6.83 9.51
N SER A 272 -20.13 -6.01 10.08
CA SER A 272 -18.70 -6.30 10.09
C SER A 272 -18.08 -5.88 11.43
N ASN A 273 -17.11 -6.66 11.91
CA ASN A 273 -16.20 -6.28 12.99
C ASN A 273 -14.81 -6.90 12.72
N ALA A 274 -13.91 -6.81 13.71
CA ALA A 274 -12.54 -7.32 13.62
C ALA A 274 -12.39 -8.82 13.29
N HIS A 275 -13.44 -9.62 13.40
CA HIS A 275 -13.40 -11.07 13.20
C HIS A 275 -14.55 -11.62 12.35
N LEU A 276 -15.73 -11.01 12.41
CA LEU A 276 -16.95 -11.50 11.81
C LEU A 276 -17.46 -10.51 10.76
N GLN A 277 -17.77 -11.03 9.59
CA GLN A 277 -18.55 -10.35 8.57
C GLN A 277 -19.81 -11.18 8.30
N ALA A 278 -20.95 -10.55 8.20
CA ALA A 278 -22.21 -11.19 7.87
C ALA A 278 -23.00 -10.33 6.89
N GLN A 279 -23.69 -10.98 5.96
CA GLN A 279 -24.55 -10.30 5.00
C GLN A 279 -25.80 -11.11 4.71
N ALA A 280 -26.90 -10.43 4.39
CA ALA A 280 -28.15 -11.03 3.96
C ALA A 280 -28.87 -10.11 2.97
N ASN A 281 -29.47 -10.70 1.93
CA ASN A 281 -30.28 -9.98 0.95
C ASN A 281 -31.75 -10.34 1.13
N ALA A 282 -32.60 -9.33 0.99
CA ALA A 282 -34.04 -9.46 0.91
C ALA A 282 -34.53 -8.76 -0.36
N ARG A 283 -35.51 -9.34 -1.05
CA ARG A 283 -36.15 -8.73 -2.21
C ARG A 283 -37.65 -8.99 -2.15
N ILE A 284 -38.44 -7.95 -2.35
CA ILE A 284 -39.89 -8.02 -2.49
C ILE A 284 -40.23 -7.58 -3.90
N GLN A 285 -41.04 -8.35 -4.61
CA GLN A 285 -41.51 -8.04 -5.96
C GLN A 285 -43.02 -8.13 -5.99
N ALA A 286 -43.66 -7.09 -6.50
CA ALA A 286 -45.07 -7.06 -6.85
C ALA A 286 -45.19 -7.00 -8.37
N ASP A 287 -45.83 -8.00 -8.96
CA ASP A 287 -46.09 -8.03 -10.39
C ASP A 287 -47.34 -7.24 -10.78
N SER A 288 -47.52 -7.03 -12.08
CA SER A 288 -48.66 -6.30 -12.65
C SER A 288 -50.00 -7.03 -12.54
N GLU A 289 -50.01 -8.31 -12.19
CA GLU A 289 -51.20 -9.14 -12.00
C GLU A 289 -51.62 -9.22 -10.52
N GLY A 290 -50.88 -8.56 -9.62
CA GLY A 290 -51.15 -8.49 -8.19
C GLY A 290 -50.46 -9.58 -7.35
N GLY A 291 -49.59 -10.39 -7.96
CA GLY A 291 -48.73 -11.33 -7.25
C GLY A 291 -47.65 -10.62 -6.46
N VAL A 292 -47.36 -11.11 -5.24
CA VAL A 292 -46.28 -10.59 -4.40
C VAL A 292 -45.36 -11.75 -3.99
N GLU A 293 -44.07 -11.61 -4.29
CA GLU A 293 -43.01 -12.57 -3.94
C GLU A 293 -42.01 -11.92 -2.98
N LEU A 294 -41.65 -12.63 -1.92
CA LEU A 294 -40.56 -12.28 -1.00
C LEU A 294 -39.45 -13.31 -1.12
N ASP A 295 -38.29 -12.85 -1.56
CA ASP A 295 -37.06 -13.63 -1.66
C ASP A 295 -36.10 -13.23 -0.54
N LEU A 296 -35.61 -14.22 0.20
CA LEU A 296 -34.47 -14.10 1.12
C LEU A 296 -33.33 -14.94 0.57
N PHE A 297 -32.18 -14.32 0.28
CA PHE A 297 -31.07 -15.00 -0.39
C PHE A 297 -29.71 -14.40 -0.05
N GLY A 298 -28.63 -15.08 -0.42
CA GLY A 298 -27.27 -14.58 -0.24
C GLY A 298 -26.92 -14.37 1.23
N ILE A 299 -27.46 -15.21 2.13
CA ILE A 299 -27.10 -15.21 3.54
C ILE A 299 -25.70 -15.79 3.68
N GLN A 300 -24.73 -14.97 4.07
CA GLN A 300 -23.33 -15.38 4.19
C GLN A 300 -22.72 -14.86 5.49
N GLY A 301 -21.84 -15.66 6.06
CA GLY A 301 -21.00 -15.28 7.19
C GLY A 301 -19.54 -15.62 6.93
N ARG A 302 -18.61 -14.78 7.38
CA ARG A 302 -17.17 -15.02 7.33
C ARG A 302 -16.57 -14.74 8.69
N TYR A 303 -15.82 -15.70 9.21
CA TYR A 303 -15.07 -15.56 10.44
C TYR A 303 -13.57 -15.71 10.15
N HIS A 304 -12.79 -14.66 10.37
CA HIS A 304 -11.35 -14.65 10.14
C HIS A 304 -10.61 -14.38 11.45
N ARG A 305 -9.43 -15.00 11.61
CA ARG A 305 -8.52 -14.73 12.72
C ARG A 305 -7.24 -14.13 12.15
N PRO A 306 -6.90 -12.85 12.46
CA PRO A 306 -5.78 -12.15 11.83
C PRO A 306 -4.41 -12.84 11.87
N LYS A 307 -4.19 -13.75 12.83
CA LYS A 307 -2.92 -14.52 12.97
C LYS A 307 -2.92 -15.87 12.25
N GLN A 308 -4.04 -16.26 11.63
CA GLN A 308 -4.18 -17.51 10.90
C GLN A 308 -4.49 -17.15 9.45
N ASN A 309 -3.67 -17.61 8.49
CA ASN A 309 -3.90 -17.42 7.05
C ASN A 309 -5.05 -18.30 6.55
N ALA A 310 -6.18 -18.28 7.26
CA ALA A 310 -7.35 -19.08 7.00
C ALA A 310 -8.59 -18.45 7.63
N LEU A 311 -9.73 -18.63 6.96
CA LEU A 311 -11.02 -18.14 7.41
C LEU A 311 -12.10 -19.23 7.28
N TRP A 312 -13.12 -19.08 8.09
CA TRP A 312 -14.34 -19.87 8.04
C TRP A 312 -15.42 -19.11 7.29
N ARG A 313 -16.20 -19.80 6.45
CA ARG A 313 -17.37 -19.24 5.76
C ARG A 313 -18.59 -20.08 6.08
N PHE A 314 -19.74 -19.43 6.22
CA PHE A 314 -21.02 -20.02 6.57
C PHE A 314 -22.11 -19.50 5.64
N GLY A 315 -23.18 -20.27 5.47
CA GLY A 315 -24.32 -19.89 4.65
C GLY A 315 -24.15 -20.24 3.17
N GLU A 316 -24.82 -19.48 2.30
CA GLU A 316 -24.83 -19.66 0.85
C GLU A 316 -23.51 -19.28 0.21
N GLN A 317 -22.91 -20.19 -0.54
CA GLN A 317 -21.55 -20.05 -1.05
C GLN A 317 -21.43 -20.60 -2.47
N ALA A 318 -20.58 -19.98 -3.27
CA ALA A 318 -20.14 -20.54 -4.53
C ALA A 318 -19.21 -21.74 -4.25
N GLY A 319 -19.38 -22.81 -5.03
CA GLY A 319 -18.49 -23.97 -4.99
C GLY A 319 -17.09 -23.66 -5.49
N PHE A 320 -16.13 -24.48 -5.07
CA PHE A 320 -14.73 -24.29 -5.46
C PHE A 320 -14.45 -24.82 -6.87
N SER A 321 -13.45 -24.22 -7.50
CA SER A 321 -12.98 -24.57 -8.84
C SER A 321 -11.58 -25.18 -8.75
N GLY A 322 -11.36 -26.31 -9.44
CA GLY A 322 -10.12 -27.07 -9.40
C GLY A 322 -9.95 -28.03 -10.58
N PRO A 323 -8.92 -28.88 -10.58
CA PRO A 323 -8.70 -29.87 -11.65
C PRO A 323 -9.93 -30.72 -11.99
N GLY A 324 -10.59 -30.40 -13.09
CA GLY A 324 -11.84 -31.06 -13.51
C GLY A 324 -13.06 -30.77 -12.65
N LEU A 325 -12.93 -30.08 -11.51
CA LEU A 325 -14.04 -29.66 -10.66
C LEU A 325 -14.51 -28.27 -11.04
N ASN A 326 -15.77 -28.14 -11.47
CA ASN A 326 -16.45 -26.86 -11.56
C ASN A 326 -17.29 -26.62 -10.32
N GLY A 327 -17.19 -25.43 -9.72
CA GLY A 327 -17.94 -25.07 -8.52
C GLY A 327 -19.45 -25.07 -8.76
N ALA A 328 -20.19 -25.66 -7.83
CA ALA A 328 -21.65 -25.53 -7.76
C ALA A 328 -22.04 -24.82 -6.45
N GLY A 329 -23.12 -24.04 -6.49
CA GLY A 329 -23.64 -23.36 -5.30
C GLY A 329 -24.02 -24.36 -4.20
N PHE A 330 -23.73 -24.00 -2.95
CA PHE A 330 -24.13 -24.80 -1.79
C PHE A 330 -24.34 -23.92 -0.56
N THR A 331 -25.17 -24.38 0.38
CA THR A 331 -25.34 -23.73 1.68
C THR A 331 -24.70 -24.60 2.74
N GLY A 332 -23.74 -24.05 3.48
CA GLY A 332 -23.02 -24.84 4.48
C GLY A 332 -21.84 -24.11 5.10
N VAL A 333 -20.80 -24.88 5.42
CA VAL A 333 -19.58 -24.42 6.07
C VAL A 333 -18.38 -24.65 5.17
N SER A 334 -17.48 -23.68 5.10
CA SER A 334 -16.19 -23.82 4.44
C SER A 334 -15.04 -23.38 5.33
N TYR A 335 -13.89 -24.03 5.19
CA TYR A 335 -12.63 -23.63 5.78
C TYR A 335 -11.61 -23.45 4.67
N VAL A 336 -11.11 -22.23 4.49
CA VAL A 336 -10.27 -21.88 3.34
C VAL A 336 -9.06 -21.07 3.78
N SER A 337 -7.95 -21.24 3.08
CA SER A 337 -6.79 -20.38 3.24
C SER A 337 -7.09 -18.96 2.78
N ASP A 338 -6.63 -17.96 3.53
CA ASP A 338 -6.79 -16.54 3.26
C ASP A 338 -5.42 -15.93 2.97
N PHE A 339 -5.11 -15.73 1.69
CA PHE A 339 -3.87 -15.10 1.23
C PHE A 339 -4.03 -13.63 0.85
N GLY A 340 -5.25 -13.07 1.01
CA GLY A 340 -5.58 -11.71 0.60
C GLY A 340 -4.72 -10.61 1.26
N PHE A 341 -3.99 -10.96 2.32
CA PHE A 341 -3.11 -10.06 3.08
C PHE A 341 -1.61 -10.31 2.85
N THR A 342 -1.24 -11.17 1.90
CA THR A 342 0.17 -11.36 1.53
C THR A 342 0.51 -10.46 0.35
N PRO A 343 1.34 -9.40 0.51
CA PRO A 343 1.60 -8.37 -0.52
C PRO A 343 2.37 -8.86 -1.76
N ASN A 344 2.43 -10.18 -1.99
CA ASN A 344 3.11 -10.84 -3.10
C ASN A 344 2.20 -11.84 -3.84
N HIS A 345 0.88 -11.80 -3.63
CA HIS A 345 -0.06 -12.54 -4.46
C HIS A 345 -0.40 -11.70 -5.69
N SER A 346 -0.13 -12.22 -6.88
CA SER A 346 -0.51 -11.56 -8.14
C SER A 346 -2.03 -11.41 -8.15
N HIS A 347 -2.52 -10.18 -8.01
CA HIS A 347 -3.92 -9.86 -8.25
C HIS A 347 -4.30 -10.29 -9.68
N PHE A 348 -5.53 -10.76 -9.81
CA PHE A 348 -6.04 -11.40 -11.01
C PHE A 348 -5.96 -10.50 -12.25
N ASN A 349 -5.83 -11.15 -13.41
CA ASN A 349 -6.12 -10.53 -14.69
C ASN A 349 -7.62 -10.22 -14.73
N THR A 350 -8.02 -8.98 -14.47
CA THR A 350 -9.41 -8.58 -14.66
C THR A 350 -9.76 -8.56 -16.15
N LEU A 351 -10.97 -8.98 -16.49
CA LEU A 351 -11.47 -8.94 -17.87
C LEU A 351 -11.89 -7.50 -18.21
N SER A 352 -11.71 -7.11 -19.47
CA SER A 352 -12.29 -5.89 -20.02
C SER A 352 -13.32 -6.23 -21.09
N PHE A 353 -14.37 -5.43 -21.20
CA PHE A 353 -15.43 -5.57 -22.20
C PHE A 353 -15.68 -4.23 -22.89
N GLU A 354 -15.79 -4.25 -24.21
CA GLU A 354 -16.19 -3.10 -25.01
C GLU A 354 -17.52 -3.39 -25.70
N GLY A 355 -18.45 -2.44 -25.62
CA GLY A 355 -19.79 -2.56 -26.18
C GLY A 355 -20.34 -1.21 -26.63
N ALA A 356 -21.42 -1.23 -27.42
CA ALA A 356 -22.10 -0.04 -27.87
C ALA A 356 -23.61 -0.17 -27.62
N THR A 357 -24.23 0.89 -27.09
CA THR A 357 -25.68 0.92 -26.87
C THR A 357 -26.32 2.20 -27.41
N GLY A 358 -27.47 2.06 -28.08
CA GLY A 358 -28.25 3.19 -28.59
C GLY A 358 -29.06 3.93 -27.51
N LEU A 359 -29.17 3.36 -26.30
CA LEU A 359 -29.93 3.89 -25.16
C LEU A 359 -29.18 3.59 -23.86
N PRO A 360 -29.34 4.41 -22.80
CA PRO A 360 -28.84 4.06 -21.48
C PRO A 360 -29.37 2.70 -21.03
N GLY A 361 -28.53 1.92 -20.35
CA GLY A 361 -28.84 0.57 -19.93
C GLY A 361 -27.91 0.04 -18.85
N ASP A 362 -28.21 -1.16 -18.39
CA ASP A 362 -27.50 -1.83 -17.31
C ASP A 362 -26.77 -3.06 -17.85
N VAL A 363 -25.49 -3.19 -17.50
CA VAL A 363 -24.65 -4.34 -17.85
C VAL A 363 -24.50 -5.23 -16.62
N GLU A 364 -24.90 -6.48 -16.79
CA GLU A 364 -24.73 -7.53 -15.79
C GLU A 364 -23.84 -8.65 -16.34
N PHE A 365 -22.98 -9.19 -15.49
CA PHE A 365 -22.07 -10.27 -15.86
C PHE A 365 -22.56 -11.57 -15.22
N TYR A 366 -22.56 -12.67 -15.99
CA TYR A 366 -23.01 -13.98 -15.52
C TYR A 366 -21.99 -15.07 -15.87
N ILE A 367 -21.84 -16.07 -15.00
CA ILE A 367 -21.18 -17.34 -15.31
C ILE A 367 -22.19 -18.46 -15.08
N GLY A 368 -22.54 -19.18 -16.16
CA GLY A 368 -23.70 -20.07 -16.12
C GLY A 368 -24.97 -19.27 -15.85
N GLU A 369 -25.64 -19.56 -14.73
CA GLU A 369 -26.84 -18.82 -14.26
C GLU A 369 -26.53 -17.86 -13.10
N ALA A 370 -25.30 -17.82 -12.61
CA ALA A 370 -24.91 -17.00 -11.46
C ALA A 370 -24.41 -15.62 -11.89
N LYS A 371 -25.01 -14.55 -11.36
CA LYS A 371 -24.55 -13.17 -11.54
C LYS A 371 -23.23 -12.95 -10.80
N ILE A 372 -22.28 -12.30 -11.44
CA ILE A 372 -20.96 -11.97 -10.90
C ILE A 372 -20.74 -10.45 -10.97
N GLY A 373 -20.15 -9.87 -9.94
CA GLY A 373 -19.94 -8.43 -9.86
C GLY A 373 -21.22 -7.60 -9.68
N GLU A 374 -21.03 -6.29 -9.66
CA GLU A 374 -22.11 -5.31 -9.57
C GLU A 374 -22.73 -5.07 -10.96
N THR A 375 -23.98 -4.58 -10.98
CA THR A 375 -24.55 -4.04 -12.21
C THR A 375 -23.84 -2.74 -12.54
N ILE A 376 -23.36 -2.60 -13.77
CA ILE A 376 -22.75 -1.35 -14.23
C ILE A 376 -23.70 -0.64 -15.17
N SER A 377 -24.16 0.54 -14.80
CA SER A 377 -24.96 1.39 -15.67
C SER A 377 -24.07 2.06 -16.71
N VAL A 378 -24.48 1.99 -17.97
CA VAL A 378 -23.75 2.54 -19.13
C VAL A 378 -24.62 3.51 -19.90
N ASP A 379 -24.03 4.63 -20.31
CA ASP A 379 -24.69 5.67 -21.08
C ASP A 379 -24.79 5.33 -22.57
N ARG A 380 -25.56 6.15 -23.31
CA ARG A 380 -25.65 6.03 -24.78
C ARG A 380 -24.28 6.24 -25.44
N GLY A 381 -23.94 5.37 -26.38
CA GLY A 381 -22.66 5.40 -27.09
C GLY A 381 -21.84 4.13 -26.88
N GLU A 382 -20.58 4.20 -27.28
CA GLU A 382 -19.59 3.16 -27.00
C GLU A 382 -19.11 3.28 -25.56
N PHE A 383 -18.93 2.14 -24.90
CA PHE A 383 -18.49 2.06 -23.52
C PHE A 383 -17.51 0.90 -23.35
N ARG A 384 -16.55 1.11 -22.44
CA ARG A 384 -15.54 0.13 -22.05
C ARG A 384 -15.65 -0.12 -20.55
N LEU A 385 -15.82 -1.38 -20.17
CA LEU A 385 -15.89 -1.83 -18.79
C LEU A 385 -14.59 -2.56 -18.49
N GLU A 386 -13.79 -1.95 -17.62
CA GLU A 386 -12.56 -2.52 -17.09
C GLU A 386 -12.83 -3.15 -15.72
N ASP A 387 -11.90 -3.96 -15.22
CA ASP A 387 -11.99 -4.56 -13.89
C ASP A 387 -13.19 -5.49 -13.64
N ILE A 388 -13.68 -6.16 -14.69
CA ILE A 388 -14.74 -7.17 -14.54
C ILE A 388 -14.20 -8.26 -13.60
N PRO A 389 -14.91 -8.56 -12.48
CA PRO A 389 -14.45 -9.51 -11.48
C PRO A 389 -14.14 -10.87 -12.10
N SER A 390 -12.86 -11.24 -12.10
CA SER A 390 -12.41 -12.55 -12.57
C SER A 390 -12.62 -13.58 -11.46
N ILE A 391 -13.38 -14.64 -11.73
CA ILE A 391 -13.47 -15.81 -10.84
C ILE A 391 -12.39 -16.83 -11.25
N ASP A 392 -11.83 -17.55 -10.28
CA ASP A 392 -10.95 -18.69 -10.50
C ASP A 392 -11.64 -19.77 -11.35
N GLY A 393 -11.25 -19.94 -12.61
CA GLY A 393 -11.80 -20.98 -13.49
C GLY A 393 -11.77 -20.66 -14.98
N ASN A 394 -12.17 -21.65 -15.77
CA ASN A 394 -12.37 -21.52 -17.21
C ASN A 394 -13.87 -21.50 -17.51
N GLY A 395 -14.36 -20.54 -18.29
CA GLY A 395 -15.79 -20.42 -18.54
C GLY A 395 -16.13 -19.46 -19.67
N THR A 396 -17.43 -19.19 -19.80
CA THR A 396 -17.94 -18.10 -20.64
C THR A 396 -18.57 -17.09 -19.68
N VAL A 397 -18.11 -15.85 -19.69
CA VAL A 397 -18.85 -14.74 -19.08
C VAL A 397 -19.95 -14.35 -20.07
N SER A 398 -21.19 -14.55 -19.68
CA SER A 398 -22.35 -14.01 -20.37
C SER A 398 -22.59 -12.60 -19.87
N ILE A 399 -22.33 -11.62 -20.71
CA ILE A 399 -22.60 -10.21 -20.48
C ILE A 399 -24.00 -9.94 -20.98
N VAL A 400 -24.89 -9.55 -20.08
CA VAL A 400 -26.29 -9.25 -20.39
C VAL A 400 -26.45 -7.74 -20.27
N LEU A 401 -26.54 -7.07 -21.42
CA LEU A 401 -26.94 -5.66 -21.48
C LEU A 401 -28.47 -5.61 -21.51
N THR A 402 -29.06 -4.95 -20.53
CA THR A 402 -30.50 -4.67 -20.46
C THR A 402 -30.71 -3.20 -20.74
N ASP A 403 -31.37 -2.85 -21.85
CA ASP A 403 -31.70 -1.45 -22.11
C ASP A 403 -32.82 -0.95 -21.16
N LYS A 404 -33.01 0.37 -21.09
CA LYS A 404 -34.08 0.98 -20.27
C LYS A 404 -35.51 0.53 -20.59
N PHE A 405 -35.73 -0.19 -21.69
CA PHE A 405 -37.02 -0.77 -22.07
C PHE A 405 -37.09 -2.28 -21.75
N GLY A 406 -36.09 -2.83 -21.08
CA GLY A 406 -36.03 -4.23 -20.65
C GLY A 406 -35.56 -5.20 -21.72
N ARG A 407 -35.11 -4.73 -22.89
CA ARG A 407 -34.61 -5.61 -23.95
C ARG A 407 -33.20 -6.07 -23.61
N LYS A 408 -33.02 -7.40 -23.55
CA LYS A 408 -31.76 -8.04 -23.19
C LYS A 408 -30.96 -8.42 -24.43
N THR A 409 -29.70 -7.99 -24.48
CA THR A 409 -28.71 -8.45 -25.45
C THR A 409 -27.63 -9.21 -24.69
N THR A 410 -27.41 -10.48 -25.05
CA THR A 410 -26.43 -11.33 -24.37
C THR A 410 -25.22 -11.54 -25.26
N GLN A 411 -24.04 -11.20 -24.77
CA GLN A 411 -22.76 -11.47 -25.43
C GLN A 411 -21.93 -12.40 -24.55
N SER A 412 -21.43 -13.47 -25.15
CA SER A 412 -20.70 -14.52 -24.45
C SER A 412 -19.21 -14.40 -24.71
N ILE A 413 -18.43 -14.02 -23.70
CA ILE A 413 -16.97 -13.94 -23.78
C ILE A 413 -16.36 -15.20 -23.16
N PRO A 414 -15.73 -16.09 -23.95
CA PRO A 414 -14.94 -17.17 -23.37
C PRO A 414 -13.74 -16.56 -22.66
N TYR A 415 -13.56 -16.89 -21.38
CA TYR A 415 -12.39 -16.47 -20.60
C TYR A 415 -11.63 -17.67 -20.06
N PHE A 416 -10.31 -17.50 -19.95
CA PHE A 416 -9.39 -18.46 -19.37
C PHE A 416 -8.70 -17.79 -18.19
N ASN A 417 -9.18 -18.03 -16.97
CA ASN A 417 -8.47 -17.60 -15.78
C ASN A 417 -7.64 -18.78 -15.25
N MET A 418 -6.33 -18.74 -15.48
CA MET A 418 -5.40 -19.70 -14.87
C MET A 418 -5.01 -19.23 -13.47
N PRO A 419 -5.06 -20.10 -12.45
CA PRO A 419 -4.46 -19.81 -11.16
C PRO A 419 -2.95 -19.52 -11.34
N GLY A 420 -2.43 -18.51 -10.65
CA GLY A 420 -1.01 -18.15 -10.68
C GLY A 420 -0.08 -19.26 -10.17
N ILE A 421 1.24 -19.08 -10.35
CA ILE A 421 2.24 -19.96 -9.72
C ILE A 421 2.40 -19.60 -8.26
N TYR A 422 2.41 -20.62 -7.39
CA TYR A 422 2.65 -20.49 -5.97
C TYR A 422 4.16 -20.61 -5.72
N ARG A 423 4.70 -19.76 -4.84
CA ARG A 423 6.09 -19.88 -4.39
C ARG A 423 6.33 -21.26 -3.80
N LYS A 424 7.58 -21.74 -3.88
CA LYS A 424 7.95 -23.03 -3.29
C LYS A 424 7.53 -23.09 -1.81
N GLY A 425 6.78 -24.13 -1.46
CA GLY A 425 6.29 -24.37 -0.10
C GLY A 425 5.00 -23.62 0.27
N ALA A 426 4.48 -22.73 -0.59
CA ALA A 426 3.16 -22.14 -0.37
C ALA A 426 2.06 -23.18 -0.62
N TYR A 427 1.07 -23.22 0.28
CA TYR A 427 0.01 -24.22 0.29
C TYR A 427 -1.36 -23.55 0.45
N GLU A 428 -2.20 -23.67 -0.57
CA GLU A 428 -3.60 -23.22 -0.54
C GLU A 428 -4.53 -24.41 -0.36
N PHE A 429 -5.54 -24.25 0.47
CA PHE A 429 -6.58 -25.25 0.67
C PHE A 429 -7.96 -24.60 0.73
N GLN A 430 -8.94 -25.32 0.22
CA GLN A 430 -10.34 -25.00 0.33
C GLN A 430 -11.10 -26.28 0.68
N TYR A 431 -11.83 -26.26 1.79
CA TYR A 431 -12.70 -27.35 2.23
C TYR A 431 -14.12 -26.82 2.39
N GLY A 432 -15.11 -27.58 1.93
CA GLY A 432 -16.50 -27.15 1.90
C GLY A 432 -17.42 -28.34 2.14
N LEU A 433 -18.40 -28.15 3.01
CA LEU A 433 -19.39 -29.16 3.38
C LEU A 433 -20.75 -28.47 3.57
N GLY A 434 -21.80 -29.01 2.94
CA GLY A 434 -23.13 -28.42 3.05
C GLY A 434 -24.17 -29.12 2.20
N LEU A 435 -25.22 -28.38 1.86
CA LEU A 435 -26.29 -28.85 0.99
C LEU A 435 -26.14 -28.20 -0.39
N MET A 436 -26.09 -29.03 -1.43
CA MET A 436 -26.02 -28.54 -2.81
C MET A 436 -27.28 -27.73 -3.13
N SER A 437 -27.10 -26.51 -3.66
CA SER A 437 -28.17 -25.61 -4.07
C SER A 437 -28.09 -25.35 -5.57
N ARG A 438 -29.24 -25.38 -6.27
CA ARG A 438 -29.36 -24.97 -7.68
C ARG A 438 -29.99 -23.56 -7.82
N GLY A 439 -29.95 -22.77 -6.75
CA GLY A 439 -30.65 -21.49 -6.63
C GLY A 439 -32.03 -21.62 -5.95
N ARG A 440 -32.54 -20.51 -5.38
CA ARG A 440 -33.90 -20.37 -4.80
C ARG A 440 -34.28 -21.40 -3.73
N GLY A 441 -33.35 -21.83 -2.88
CA GLY A 441 -33.65 -22.72 -1.75
C GLY A 441 -33.96 -24.18 -2.13
N ILE A 442 -33.71 -24.61 -3.37
CA ILE A 442 -33.87 -26.00 -3.80
C ILE A 442 -32.59 -26.77 -3.46
N TYR A 443 -32.66 -27.59 -2.40
CA TYR A 443 -31.55 -28.42 -1.93
C TYR A 443 -31.66 -29.85 -2.45
N ARG A 444 -30.58 -30.39 -3.03
CA ARG A 444 -30.58 -31.74 -3.60
C ARG A 444 -29.85 -32.80 -2.77
N GLY A 445 -29.28 -32.42 -1.63
CA GLY A 445 -28.64 -33.32 -0.68
C GLY A 445 -27.23 -32.88 -0.31
N LEU A 446 -26.51 -33.75 0.42
CA LEU A 446 -25.20 -33.47 0.96
C LEU A 446 -24.15 -33.26 -0.14
N TYR A 447 -23.37 -32.20 -0.02
CA TYR A 447 -22.27 -31.82 -0.88
C TYR A 447 -21.00 -31.63 -0.06
N ALA A 448 -19.90 -32.21 -0.53
CA ALA A 448 -18.58 -31.98 0.04
C ALA A 448 -17.59 -31.75 -1.08
N SER A 449 -16.68 -30.78 -0.92
CA SER A 449 -15.60 -30.55 -1.87
C SER A 449 -14.32 -30.10 -1.19
N SER A 450 -13.20 -30.46 -1.80
CA SER A 450 -11.89 -29.95 -1.43
C SER A 450 -11.08 -29.62 -2.66
N VAL A 451 -10.41 -28.47 -2.63
CA VAL A 451 -9.42 -28.06 -3.63
C VAL A 451 -8.14 -27.69 -2.91
N GLN A 452 -7.01 -28.18 -3.39
CA GLN A 452 -5.70 -27.96 -2.79
C GLN A 452 -4.71 -27.55 -3.88
N ARG A 453 -3.80 -26.62 -3.55
CA ARG A 453 -2.71 -26.20 -4.42
C ARG A 453 -1.42 -26.09 -3.61
N TYR A 454 -0.32 -26.56 -4.19
CA TYR A 454 0.98 -26.58 -3.53
C TYR A 454 2.10 -26.18 -4.49
N GLY A 455 2.88 -25.16 -4.11
CA GLY A 455 4.07 -24.74 -4.87
C GLY A 455 5.21 -25.74 -4.69
N LEU A 456 5.45 -26.59 -5.68
CA LEU A 456 6.58 -27.55 -5.68
C LEU A 456 7.91 -26.82 -5.89
N THR A 457 7.91 -25.81 -6.76
CA THR A 457 9.03 -24.91 -7.06
C THR A 457 8.47 -23.52 -7.36
N ASP A 458 9.33 -22.50 -7.48
CA ASP A 458 8.87 -21.14 -7.88
C ASP A 458 8.35 -21.05 -9.32
N ARG A 459 8.33 -22.16 -10.06
CA ARG A 459 7.81 -22.27 -11.44
C ARG A 459 6.79 -23.39 -11.61
N ILE A 460 6.50 -24.19 -10.59
CA ILE A 460 5.62 -25.36 -10.70
C ILE A 460 4.71 -25.42 -9.48
N THR A 461 3.40 -25.40 -9.73
CA THR A 461 2.36 -25.65 -8.73
C THR A 461 1.68 -26.97 -9.05
N ALA A 462 1.47 -27.82 -8.06
CA ALA A 462 0.57 -28.96 -8.16
C ALA A 462 -0.80 -28.58 -7.61
N SER A 463 -1.87 -29.09 -8.21
CA SER A 463 -3.24 -28.87 -7.76
C SER A 463 -4.03 -30.18 -7.74
N GLY A 464 -4.96 -30.29 -6.80
CA GLY A 464 -5.85 -31.43 -6.65
C GLY A 464 -7.25 -30.99 -6.26
N SER A 465 -8.25 -31.76 -6.66
CA SER A 465 -9.63 -31.54 -6.26
C SER A 465 -10.40 -32.83 -6.09
N VAL A 466 -11.29 -32.85 -5.10
CA VAL A 466 -12.24 -33.93 -4.86
C VAL A 466 -13.61 -33.34 -4.55
N ALA A 467 -14.68 -33.97 -5.03
CA ALA A 467 -16.04 -33.59 -4.70
C ALA A 467 -16.96 -34.80 -4.59
N PHE A 468 -17.95 -34.70 -3.71
CA PHE A 468 -19.00 -35.68 -3.48
C PHE A 468 -20.35 -34.97 -3.51
N TRP A 469 -21.32 -35.53 -4.23
CA TRP A 469 -22.69 -35.05 -4.27
C TRP A 469 -23.65 -36.24 -4.45
N PRO A 470 -24.97 -36.06 -4.31
CA PRO A 470 -25.92 -37.18 -4.31
C PRO A 470 -25.96 -37.99 -5.61
N GLY A 471 -25.44 -37.45 -6.71
CA GLY A 471 -25.40 -38.09 -8.02
C GLY A 471 -24.03 -38.61 -8.45
N GLY A 472 -22.99 -38.46 -7.62
CA GLY A 472 -21.65 -38.86 -8.03
C GLY A 472 -20.50 -38.35 -7.16
N ALA A 473 -19.30 -38.67 -7.61
CA ALA A 473 -18.06 -38.16 -7.05
C ALA A 473 -17.08 -37.79 -8.17
N LEU A 474 -16.16 -36.89 -7.87
CA LEU A 474 -15.11 -36.44 -8.78
C LEU A 474 -13.78 -36.41 -8.06
N LEU A 475 -12.73 -36.83 -8.75
CA LEU A 475 -11.35 -36.67 -8.35
C LEU A 475 -10.57 -36.09 -9.53
N GLY A 476 -9.74 -35.09 -9.29
CA GLY A 476 -8.86 -34.55 -10.31
C GLY A 476 -7.54 -34.06 -9.75
N GLY A 477 -6.55 -34.03 -10.63
CA GLY A 477 -5.21 -33.56 -10.36
C GLY A 477 -4.65 -32.80 -11.54
N GLY A 478 -3.70 -31.92 -11.28
CA GLY A 478 -3.05 -31.16 -12.33
C GLY A 478 -1.83 -30.41 -11.85
N ALA A 479 -1.16 -29.76 -12.80
CA ALA A 479 -0.01 -28.93 -12.52
C ALA A 479 -0.02 -27.68 -13.39
N GLN A 480 0.46 -26.58 -12.81
CA GLN A 480 0.78 -25.34 -13.48
C GLN A 480 2.30 -25.25 -13.65
N HIS A 481 2.76 -24.73 -14.78
CA HIS A 481 4.18 -24.47 -15.03
C HIS A 481 4.39 -23.11 -15.70
N ALA A 482 5.25 -22.27 -15.12
CA ALA A 482 5.75 -21.05 -15.75
C ALA A 482 6.98 -21.36 -16.62
N TRP A 483 6.76 -21.49 -17.91
CA TRP A 483 7.80 -21.75 -18.90
C TRP A 483 8.54 -20.46 -19.24
N ARG A 484 9.84 -20.40 -18.88
CA ARG A 484 10.75 -19.27 -19.16
C ARG A 484 10.20 -17.89 -18.75
N GLU A 485 9.32 -17.84 -17.75
CA GLU A 485 8.68 -16.59 -17.25
C GLU A 485 7.87 -15.81 -18.31
N LYS A 486 7.60 -16.42 -19.48
CA LYS A 486 6.84 -15.80 -20.59
C LYS A 486 5.54 -16.51 -20.90
N THR A 487 5.46 -17.81 -20.62
CA THR A 487 4.28 -18.62 -20.92
C THR A 487 3.88 -19.42 -19.69
N MET A 488 2.59 -19.41 -19.38
CA MET A 488 1.97 -20.24 -18.36
C MET A 488 1.31 -21.43 -19.04
N GLY A 489 1.60 -22.62 -18.52
CA GLY A 489 0.93 -23.85 -18.90
C GLY A 489 0.17 -24.44 -17.72
N ASN A 490 -1.01 -24.99 -17.97
CA ASN A 490 -1.76 -25.76 -16.99
C ASN A 490 -2.25 -27.05 -17.64
N ALA A 491 -2.01 -28.18 -16.99
CA ALA A 491 -2.54 -29.48 -17.41
C ALA A 491 -3.32 -30.09 -16.25
N THR A 492 -4.54 -30.57 -16.52
CA THR A 492 -5.39 -31.24 -15.54
C THR A 492 -5.96 -32.53 -16.12
N ALA A 493 -6.10 -33.53 -15.28
CA ALA A 493 -6.79 -34.78 -15.56
C ALA A 493 -7.75 -35.08 -14.42
N ALA A 494 -8.94 -35.55 -14.73
CA ALA A 494 -9.94 -35.84 -13.74
C ALA A 494 -10.82 -37.02 -14.15
N ALA A 495 -11.35 -37.68 -13.13
CA ALA A 495 -12.28 -38.78 -13.23
C ALA A 495 -13.54 -38.45 -12.42
N SER A 496 -14.71 -38.79 -12.97
CA SER A 496 -15.96 -38.72 -12.22
C SER A 496 -16.72 -40.04 -12.31
N THR A 497 -17.43 -40.37 -11.23
CA THR A 497 -18.32 -41.53 -11.18
C THR A 497 -19.74 -41.03 -10.98
N SER A 498 -20.67 -41.56 -11.78
CA SER A 498 -22.09 -41.20 -11.74
C SER A 498 -22.93 -42.38 -12.20
N ALA A 499 -24.25 -42.22 -12.23
CA ALA A 499 -25.15 -43.19 -12.85
C ALA A 499 -24.80 -43.52 -14.32
N SER A 500 -24.09 -42.62 -15.01
CA SER A 500 -23.61 -42.83 -16.39
C SER A 500 -22.30 -43.62 -16.50
N GLY A 501 -21.72 -44.07 -15.38
CA GLY A 501 -20.44 -44.79 -15.34
C GLY A 501 -19.22 -43.90 -15.07
N LEU A 502 -18.05 -44.38 -15.47
CA LEU A 502 -16.76 -43.70 -15.25
C LEU A 502 -16.50 -42.65 -16.34
N GLY A 503 -16.59 -41.39 -15.95
CA GLY A 503 -16.22 -40.21 -16.70
C GLY A 503 -14.73 -39.91 -16.62
N LEU A 504 -14.12 -39.47 -17.72
CA LEU A 504 -12.73 -39.01 -17.78
C LEU A 504 -12.65 -37.69 -18.54
N GLN A 505 -11.85 -36.76 -18.05
CA GLN A 505 -11.53 -35.50 -18.73
C GLN A 505 -10.05 -35.16 -18.59
N VAL A 506 -9.44 -34.68 -19.68
CA VAL A 506 -8.11 -34.10 -19.70
C VAL A 506 -8.21 -32.71 -20.30
N LYS A 507 -7.58 -31.72 -19.66
CA LYS A 507 -7.49 -30.35 -20.15
C LYS A 507 -6.04 -29.88 -20.15
N ALA A 508 -5.65 -29.18 -21.19
CA ALA A 508 -4.40 -28.44 -21.25
C ALA A 508 -4.71 -27.00 -21.65
N ASN A 509 -4.06 -26.04 -20.99
CA ASN A 509 -4.24 -24.62 -21.23
C ASN A 509 -2.85 -23.97 -21.36
N LEU A 510 -2.74 -22.97 -22.24
CA LEU A 510 -1.56 -22.14 -22.43
C LEU A 510 -1.98 -20.67 -22.49
N SER A 511 -1.20 -19.78 -21.85
CA SER A 511 -1.37 -18.33 -21.91
C SER A 511 -0.02 -17.62 -21.70
N PRO A 512 0.10 -16.31 -21.96
CA PRO A 512 1.21 -15.51 -21.46
C PRO A 512 1.33 -15.61 -19.92
N ALA A 513 2.56 -15.54 -19.41
CA ALA A 513 2.83 -15.45 -17.98
C ALA A 513 2.74 -14.02 -17.43
N THR A 514 2.96 -13.04 -18.30
CA THR A 514 2.82 -11.62 -18.06
C THR A 514 1.99 -11.05 -19.21
N ARG A 515 1.07 -10.10 -18.95
CA ARG A 515 0.38 -9.37 -20.03
C ARG A 515 1.40 -8.51 -20.78
N PRO A 516 1.73 -8.81 -22.04
CA PRO A 516 2.47 -7.89 -22.89
C PRO A 516 1.56 -6.69 -23.24
N GLU A 517 2.13 -5.49 -23.37
CA GLU A 517 1.37 -4.27 -23.73
C GLU A 517 0.83 -4.28 -25.17
N THR A 518 1.24 -5.24 -26.00
CA THR A 518 0.99 -5.23 -27.46
C THR A 518 0.23 -6.44 -27.98
N PHE A 519 0.16 -7.53 -27.22
CA PHE A 519 -0.56 -8.72 -27.65
C PHE A 519 -0.91 -9.65 -26.49
N ASN A 520 -2.07 -10.30 -26.56
CA ASN A 520 -2.53 -11.29 -25.60
C ASN A 520 -3.03 -12.54 -26.34
N TRP A 521 -2.85 -13.72 -25.76
CA TRP A 521 -3.28 -14.96 -26.40
C TRP A 521 -3.65 -16.03 -25.38
N GLY A 522 -4.40 -17.03 -25.84
CA GLY A 522 -4.66 -18.22 -25.03
C GLY A 522 -5.07 -19.38 -25.89
N ALA A 523 -4.72 -20.58 -25.44
CA ALA A 523 -5.11 -21.82 -26.08
C ALA A 523 -5.55 -22.83 -25.03
N GLN A 524 -6.62 -23.57 -25.31
CA GLN A 524 -7.13 -24.65 -24.49
C GLN A 524 -7.41 -25.87 -25.37
N LEU A 525 -7.03 -27.02 -24.86
CA LEU A 525 -7.37 -28.33 -25.38
C LEU A 525 -8.16 -29.08 -24.31
N THR A 526 -9.29 -29.66 -24.66
CA THR A 526 -10.10 -30.50 -23.78
C THR A 526 -10.42 -31.82 -24.47
N PHE A 527 -10.22 -32.92 -23.77
CA PHE A 527 -10.72 -34.24 -24.13
C PHE A 527 -11.61 -34.76 -23.02
N GLN A 528 -12.73 -35.39 -23.37
CA GLN A 528 -13.63 -36.00 -22.41
C GLN A 528 -14.38 -37.17 -23.03
N ASN A 529 -14.69 -38.18 -22.23
CA ASN A 529 -15.54 -39.28 -22.67
C ASN A 529 -17.03 -38.97 -22.45
N HIS A 530 -17.92 -39.78 -23.04
CA HIS A 530 -19.37 -39.53 -22.98
C HIS A 530 -19.96 -39.70 -21.57
N ALA A 531 -19.28 -40.45 -20.70
CA ALA A 531 -19.67 -40.67 -19.30
C ALA A 531 -19.23 -39.54 -18.36
N TRP A 532 -18.42 -38.56 -18.83
CA TRP A 532 -17.98 -37.43 -18.01
C TRP A 532 -19.16 -36.63 -17.46
N ARG A 533 -19.17 -36.39 -16.15
CA ARG A 533 -20.15 -35.55 -15.46
C ARG A 533 -19.48 -34.59 -14.49
N GLN A 534 -20.04 -33.39 -14.39
CA GLN A 534 -19.74 -32.37 -13.39
C GLN A 534 -20.72 -32.44 -12.20
N VAL A 535 -20.39 -31.71 -11.15
CA VAL A 535 -21.28 -31.55 -9.99
C VAL A 535 -22.65 -31.03 -10.45
N GLY A 536 -23.71 -31.74 -10.09
CA GLY A 536 -25.09 -31.37 -10.44
C GLY A 536 -25.58 -31.84 -11.81
N GLN A 537 -24.74 -32.47 -12.62
CA GLN A 537 -25.13 -33.02 -13.92
C GLN A 537 -25.71 -34.44 -13.80
N GLY A 538 -26.84 -34.67 -14.47
CA GLY A 538 -27.51 -35.96 -14.56
C GLY A 538 -27.11 -36.78 -15.80
N PRO A 539 -27.67 -37.98 -16.00
CA PRO A 539 -27.44 -38.79 -17.20
C PRO A 539 -27.75 -38.07 -18.52
N GLU A 540 -28.75 -37.20 -18.53
CA GLU A 540 -29.18 -36.35 -19.64
C GLU A 540 -28.16 -35.24 -19.99
N ASP A 541 -27.33 -34.82 -19.04
CA ASP A 541 -26.35 -33.75 -19.19
C ASP A 541 -25.01 -34.27 -19.76
N ALA A 542 -25.08 -35.21 -20.70
CA ALA A 542 -23.89 -35.76 -21.33
C ALA A 542 -23.09 -34.66 -22.06
N PRO A 543 -21.75 -34.70 -22.00
CA PRO A 543 -20.93 -33.77 -22.74
C PRO A 543 -21.27 -33.86 -24.23
N ASN A 544 -21.52 -32.73 -24.87
CA ASN A 544 -21.90 -32.73 -26.29
C ASN A 544 -20.70 -32.87 -27.24
N PHE A 545 -19.45 -32.90 -26.75
CA PHE A 545 -18.23 -33.07 -27.54
C PHE A 545 -17.23 -34.05 -26.90
N GLN A 546 -16.43 -34.69 -27.75
CA GLN A 546 -15.31 -35.58 -27.39
C GLN A 546 -14.02 -34.81 -27.15
N ALA A 547 -13.72 -33.89 -28.08
CA ALA A 547 -12.52 -33.08 -28.07
C ALA A 547 -12.88 -31.64 -28.45
N ALA A 548 -12.25 -30.67 -27.81
CA ALA A 548 -12.39 -29.26 -28.12
C ALA A 548 -11.03 -28.56 -28.09
N ILE A 549 -10.76 -27.79 -29.14
CA ILE A 549 -9.68 -26.80 -29.18
C ILE A 549 -10.34 -25.43 -29.12
N ARG A 550 -9.86 -24.58 -28.23
CA ARG A 550 -10.26 -23.18 -28.14
C ARG A 550 -9.01 -22.34 -28.13
N GLY A 551 -9.04 -21.22 -28.83
CA GLY A 551 -7.94 -20.26 -28.76
C GLY A 551 -8.42 -18.87 -29.08
N PHE A 552 -7.67 -17.89 -28.58
CA PHE A 552 -7.85 -16.49 -28.96
C PHE A 552 -6.49 -15.81 -29.08
N LEU A 553 -6.48 -14.74 -29.86
CA LEU A 553 -5.37 -13.83 -30.06
C LEU A 553 -5.96 -12.42 -30.09
N ALA A 554 -5.40 -11.52 -29.29
CA ALA A 554 -5.69 -10.10 -29.31
C ALA A 554 -4.36 -9.36 -29.57
N LEU A 555 -4.38 -8.40 -30.48
CA LEU A 555 -3.23 -7.62 -30.90
C LEU A 555 -3.60 -6.14 -30.83
N ASP A 556 -2.85 -5.37 -30.07
CA ASP A 556 -2.99 -3.92 -30.05
C ASP A 556 -2.14 -3.35 -31.19
N LEU A 557 -2.81 -2.86 -32.23
CA LEU A 557 -2.19 -2.33 -33.44
C LEU A 557 -1.72 -0.88 -33.23
N THR A 558 -2.47 -0.12 -32.43
CA THR A 558 -2.14 1.25 -31.98
C THR A 558 -2.64 1.43 -30.53
N GLU A 559 -2.41 2.60 -29.93
CA GLU A 559 -3.00 2.93 -28.61
C GLU A 559 -4.54 2.93 -28.58
N LYS A 560 -5.20 2.92 -29.76
CA LYS A 560 -6.66 3.01 -29.87
C LYS A 560 -7.30 1.87 -30.67
N ASP A 561 -6.50 1.01 -31.29
CA ASP A 561 -6.98 -0.04 -32.19
C ASP A 561 -6.52 -1.42 -31.69
N THR A 562 -7.48 -2.28 -31.35
CA THR A 562 -7.22 -3.67 -30.99
C THR A 562 -7.91 -4.59 -31.99
N LEU A 563 -7.17 -5.57 -32.52
CA LEU A 563 -7.70 -6.65 -33.33
C LEU A 563 -7.80 -7.90 -32.46
N SER A 564 -9.00 -8.48 -32.37
CA SER A 564 -9.22 -9.71 -31.62
C SER A 564 -9.76 -10.82 -32.52
N THR A 565 -9.23 -12.03 -32.33
CA THR A 565 -9.66 -13.22 -33.07
C THR A 565 -9.81 -14.39 -32.11
N SER A 566 -10.88 -15.16 -32.28
CA SER A 566 -11.11 -16.39 -31.53
C SER A 566 -11.51 -17.55 -32.45
N LEU A 567 -11.04 -18.74 -32.09
CA LEU A 567 -11.29 -19.99 -32.78
C LEU A 567 -11.77 -21.04 -31.77
N MET A 568 -12.82 -21.75 -32.14
CA MET A 568 -13.26 -22.95 -31.44
C MET A 568 -13.49 -24.07 -32.45
N VAL A 569 -12.85 -25.21 -32.22
CA VAL A 569 -13.06 -26.44 -32.98
C VAL A 569 -13.50 -27.53 -32.01
N GLN A 570 -14.62 -28.19 -32.29
CA GLN A 570 -15.16 -29.26 -31.45
C GLN A 570 -15.46 -30.50 -32.29
N LYS A 571 -15.02 -31.67 -31.84
CA LYS A 571 -15.50 -32.94 -32.36
C LYS A 571 -16.70 -33.39 -31.54
N LYS A 572 -17.91 -33.32 -32.11
CA LYS A 572 -19.15 -33.76 -31.47
C LYS A 572 -19.25 -35.28 -31.43
N TRP A 573 -20.14 -35.82 -30.61
CA TRP A 573 -20.42 -37.27 -30.59
C TRP A 573 -21.18 -37.72 -31.84
N ASP A 574 -22.22 -36.95 -32.23
CA ASP A 574 -23.19 -37.40 -33.25
C ASP A 574 -23.17 -36.60 -34.55
N THR A 575 -22.48 -35.45 -34.58
CA THR A 575 -22.63 -34.43 -35.64
C THR A 575 -21.33 -34.03 -36.34
N GLY A 576 -20.26 -34.81 -36.16
CA GLY A 576 -18.97 -34.57 -36.81
C GLY A 576 -18.18 -33.39 -36.20
N LEU A 577 -17.34 -32.74 -37.00
CA LEU A 577 -16.50 -31.62 -36.57
C LEU A 577 -17.28 -30.29 -36.71
N VAL A 578 -17.32 -29.49 -35.65
CA VAL A 578 -17.92 -28.16 -35.63
C VAL A 578 -16.83 -27.12 -35.42
N THR A 579 -16.77 -26.11 -36.28
CA THR A 579 -15.80 -25.01 -36.20
C THR A 579 -16.56 -23.69 -36.10
N ALA A 580 -16.17 -22.85 -35.13
CA ALA A 580 -16.63 -21.49 -34.97
C ALA A 580 -15.42 -20.56 -34.97
N PHE A 581 -15.49 -19.48 -35.74
CA PHE A 581 -14.46 -18.46 -35.87
C PHE A 581 -15.10 -17.09 -35.73
N SER A 582 -14.49 -16.21 -34.95
CA SER A 582 -14.94 -14.84 -34.78
C SER A 582 -13.72 -13.91 -34.81
N THR A 583 -13.86 -12.77 -35.48
CA THR A 583 -12.87 -11.70 -35.48
C THR A 583 -13.60 -10.38 -35.27
N GLN A 584 -13.04 -9.51 -34.42
CA GLN A 584 -13.54 -8.17 -34.11
C GLN A 584 -12.39 -7.19 -34.17
#